data_AF-A0A6G3B9D6-F1
#
_entry.id   AF-A0A6G3B9D6-F1
#
_cell.length_a   1.000
_cell.length_b   1.000
_cell.length_c   1.000
_cell.angle_alpha   90.00
_cell.angle_beta   90.00
_cell.angle_gamma   90.00
#
_symmetry.space_group_name_H-M   'P 1'
#
loop_
_entity.id
_entity.type
_entity.pdbx_description
1 polymer ?
#
loop_
_entity_poly.entity_id
_entity_poly.type
_entity_poly.pdbx_seq_one_letter_code
_entity_poly.pdbx_strand_id
1 'polypeptide(L)'
;MYDDACQVCGARVETSDSHYSEAAHIRGLGAPHLGPDQLSNLLCLCPNHHIEFDRFAIYIEEDWTVRRNSTGAVEYELKLHADHVIDQDHIRYHRALCGHR
;
A
#
# COMPACT_ATOMS: atom_id res chain seq x y z
N MET A 1 -8.71 13.41 -2.35
CA MET A 1 -8.06 12.13 -2.70
C MET A 1 -8.14 11.23 -1.48
N TYR A 2 -8.82 10.08 -1.57
CA TYR A 2 -9.11 9.09 -0.50
C TYR A 2 -9.75 9.54 0.83
N ASP A 3 -9.78 10.83 1.18
CA ASP A 3 -10.44 11.35 2.40
C ASP A 3 -9.98 10.63 3.69
N ASP A 4 -8.66 10.38 3.80
CA ASP A 4 -8.02 9.59 4.87
C ASP A 4 -8.52 8.15 5.01
N ALA A 5 -9.25 7.62 4.02
CA ALA A 5 -9.64 6.22 3.99
C ALA A 5 -8.48 5.37 3.46
N CYS A 6 -8.11 4.35 4.24
CA CYS A 6 -7.11 3.37 3.84
C CYS A 6 -7.49 2.69 2.52
N GLN A 7 -6.58 2.66 1.55
CA GLN A 7 -6.81 2.00 0.27
C GLN A 7 -6.98 0.48 0.39
N VAL A 8 -6.51 -0.15 1.47
CA VAL A 8 -6.66 -1.60 1.69
C VAL A 8 -8.03 -1.91 2.31
N CYS A 9 -8.31 -1.42 3.52
CA CYS A 9 -9.55 -1.78 4.23
C CYS A 9 -10.68 -0.73 4.15
N GLY A 10 -10.39 0.50 3.76
CA GLY A 10 -11.33 1.62 3.79
C GLY A 10 -11.60 2.25 5.14
N ALA A 11 -11.00 1.73 6.22
CA ALA A 11 -11.13 2.35 7.52
C ALA A 11 -10.48 3.74 7.50
N ARG A 12 -11.07 4.66 8.24
CA ARG A 12 -10.52 5.98 8.55
C ARG A 12 -10.18 5.98 10.03
N VAL A 13 -8.96 6.36 10.39
CA VAL A 13 -8.59 6.47 11.80
C VAL A 13 -9.10 7.81 12.32
N GLU A 14 -10.05 7.80 13.24
CA GLU A 14 -10.56 9.03 13.85
C GLU A 14 -9.52 9.66 14.78
N THR A 15 -9.48 10.99 14.77
CA THR A 15 -8.72 11.83 15.69
C THR A 15 -9.68 12.82 16.36
N SER A 16 -9.20 13.65 17.29
CA SER A 16 -10.05 14.64 17.98
C SER A 16 -10.80 15.56 17.02
N ASP A 17 -10.19 15.91 15.88
CA ASP A 17 -10.70 16.97 15.00
C ASP A 17 -10.74 16.58 13.51
N SER A 18 -10.30 15.37 13.15
CA SER A 18 -10.21 14.90 11.76
C SER A 18 -10.07 13.37 11.68
N HIS A 19 -9.64 12.87 10.53
CA HIS A 19 -9.14 11.52 10.33
C HIS A 19 -7.63 11.53 10.06
N TYR A 20 -7.01 10.35 10.17
CA TYR A 20 -5.59 10.14 9.97
C TYR A 20 -5.33 8.98 9.00
N SER A 21 -4.38 9.21 8.10
CA SER A 21 -3.83 8.22 7.19
C SER A 21 -2.33 8.47 7.01
N GLU A 22 -1.62 7.47 6.50
CA GLU A 22 -0.18 7.51 6.27
C GLU A 22 0.08 7.32 4.78
N ALA A 23 0.98 8.14 4.23
CA ALA A 23 1.46 7.99 2.87
C ALA A 23 2.63 6.98 2.88
N ALA A 24 2.36 5.76 2.42
CA ALA A 24 3.32 4.67 2.38
C ALA A 24 3.97 4.57 1.00
N HIS A 25 5.30 4.64 0.92
CA HIS A 25 5.98 4.41 -0.35
C HIS A 25 5.91 2.94 -0.75
N ILE A 26 5.45 2.66 -1.97
CA ILE A 26 5.37 1.30 -2.51
C ILE A 26 6.78 0.71 -2.63
N ARG A 27 7.69 1.47 -3.25
CA ARG A 27 9.13 1.23 -3.28
C ARG A 27 9.80 2.24 -2.36
N GLY A 28 10.39 1.75 -1.27
CA GLY A 28 11.00 2.60 -0.23
C GLY A 28 12.02 3.62 -0.75
N LEU A 29 12.09 4.78 -0.09
CA LEU A 29 13.06 5.84 -0.39
C LEU A 29 14.46 5.44 0.09
N GLY A 30 15.49 5.82 -0.68
CA GLY A 30 16.89 5.58 -0.31
C GLY A 30 17.36 4.13 -0.47
N ALA A 31 18.65 3.89 -0.22
CA ALA A 31 19.23 2.56 -0.38
C ALA A 31 18.60 1.54 0.59
N PRO A 32 18.38 0.28 0.17
CA PRO A 32 18.75 -0.31 -1.13
C PRO A 32 17.69 -0.13 -2.23
N HIS A 33 16.51 0.40 -1.90
CA HIS A 33 15.36 0.38 -2.81
C HIS A 33 15.41 1.50 -3.85
N LEU A 34 15.84 2.70 -3.48
CA LEU A 34 15.99 3.87 -4.36
C LEU A 34 14.70 4.19 -5.12
N GLY A 35 13.55 4.06 -4.46
CA GLY A 35 12.26 4.48 -5.00
C GLY A 35 12.15 6.01 -5.09
N PRO A 36 11.36 6.54 -6.05
CA PRO A 36 11.15 7.96 -6.19
C PRO A 36 10.14 8.49 -5.16
N ASP A 37 10.32 9.74 -4.74
CA ASP A 37 9.31 10.45 -3.93
C ASP A 37 8.26 11.08 -4.83
N GLN A 38 7.30 10.26 -5.28
CA GLN A 38 6.29 10.61 -6.27
C GLN A 38 4.94 10.00 -5.90
N LEU A 39 3.85 10.68 -6.29
CA LEU A 39 2.49 10.22 -6.01
C LEU A 39 2.21 8.81 -6.57
N SER A 40 2.74 8.48 -7.75
CA SER A 40 2.62 7.15 -8.35
C SER A 40 3.30 6.03 -7.56
N ASN A 41 4.17 6.36 -6.61
CA ASN A 41 4.87 5.46 -5.70
C ASN A 41 4.30 5.50 -4.28
N LEU A 42 3.10 6.03 -4.06
CA LEU A 42 2.51 6.18 -2.74
C LEU A 42 1.18 5.44 -2.61
N LEU A 43 0.86 5.00 -1.40
CA LEU A 43 -0.45 4.52 -1.00
C LEU A 43 -0.93 5.30 0.23
N CYS A 44 -2.23 5.59 0.29
CA CYS A 44 -2.88 6.10 1.50
C CYS A 44 -3.33 4.90 2.35
N LEU A 45 -2.67 4.67 3.49
CA LEU A 45 -2.90 3.51 4.35
C LEU A 45 -3.24 3.93 5.78
N CYS A 46 -3.96 3.08 6.51
CA CYS A 46 -4.03 3.20 7.97
C CYS A 46 -2.74 2.63 8.61
N PRO A 47 -2.43 2.97 9.87
CA PRO A 47 -1.19 2.54 10.54
C PRO A 47 -0.96 1.03 10.51
N ASN A 48 -2.03 0.24 10.69
CA ASN A 48 -1.94 -1.22 10.67
C ASN A 48 -1.51 -1.75 9.29
N HIS A 49 -2.16 -1.29 8.21
CA HIS A 49 -1.81 -1.77 6.87
C HIS A 49 -0.51 -1.17 6.36
N HIS A 50 -0.13 0.02 6.81
CA HIS A 50 1.18 0.58 6.49
C HIS A 50 2.30 -0.31 7.03
N ILE A 51 2.29 -0.65 8.33
CA ILE A 51 3.33 -1.50 8.88
C ILE A 51 3.30 -2.92 8.30
N GLU A 52 2.12 -3.46 7.98
CA GLU A 52 2.02 -4.76 7.29
C GLU A 52 2.61 -4.71 5.88
N PHE A 53 2.39 -3.63 5.14
CA PHE A 53 2.91 -3.46 3.79
C PHE A 53 4.44 -3.25 3.80
N ASP A 54 4.95 -2.40 4.69
CA ASP A 54 6.39 -2.14 4.87
C ASP A 54 7.18 -3.37 5.32
N ARG A 55 6.52 -4.27 6.05
CA ARG A 55 7.11 -5.51 6.55
C ARG A 55 6.78 -6.72 5.68
N PHE A 56 6.28 -6.50 4.47
CA PHE A 56 5.98 -7.55 3.49
C PHE A 56 4.99 -8.61 4.01
N ALA A 57 4.12 -8.25 4.95
CA ALA A 57 3.08 -9.14 5.46
C ALA A 57 1.88 -9.20 4.51
N ILE A 58 1.66 -8.13 3.75
CA ILE A 58 0.77 -8.08 2.59
C ILE A 58 1.52 -7.60 1.36
N TYR A 59 0.99 -7.94 0.19
CA TYR A 59 1.46 -7.41 -1.08
C TYR A 59 0.28 -7.27 -2.06
N ILE A 60 0.49 -6.50 -3.12
CA ILE A 60 -0.54 -6.19 -4.13
C ILE A 60 -0.19 -6.93 -5.42
N GLU A 61 -1.17 -7.61 -6.00
CA GLU A 61 -1.07 -8.25 -7.31
C GLU A 61 -1.32 -7.25 -8.46
N GLU A 62 -1.04 -7.68 -9.69
CA GLU A 62 -1.21 -6.85 -10.90
C GLU A 62 -2.67 -6.47 -11.16
N ASP A 63 -3.61 -7.30 -10.71
CA ASP A 63 -5.06 -7.05 -10.77
C ASP A 63 -5.60 -6.25 -9.57
N TRP A 64 -4.70 -5.68 -8.76
CA TRP A 64 -5.00 -4.89 -7.56
C TRP A 64 -5.56 -5.69 -6.38
N THR A 65 -5.55 -7.02 -6.44
CA THR A 65 -5.86 -7.83 -5.26
C THR A 65 -4.76 -7.70 -4.19
N VAL A 66 -5.15 -7.59 -2.93
CA VAL A 66 -4.25 -7.55 -1.78
C VAL A 66 -4.23 -8.93 -1.13
N ARG A 67 -3.03 -9.52 -1.04
CA ARG A 67 -2.85 -10.88 -0.54
C ARG A 67 -1.99 -10.90 0.72
N ARG A 68 -2.33 -11.79 1.64
CA ARG A 68 -1.49 -12.13 2.78
C ARG A 68 -0.28 -12.93 2.29
N ASN A 69 0.91 -12.45 2.61
CA ASN A 69 2.15 -13.10 2.19
C ASN A 69 2.35 -14.50 2.83
N SER A 70 1.89 -14.70 4.07
CA SER A 70 2.10 -15.96 4.80
C SER A 70 1.20 -17.13 4.37
N THR A 71 0.06 -16.84 3.75
CA THR A 71 -0.96 -17.86 3.41
C THR A 71 -1.35 -17.84 1.94
N GLY A 72 -1.04 -16.76 1.21
CA GLY A 72 -1.57 -16.52 -0.12
C GLY A 72 -3.08 -16.25 -0.13
N ALA A 73 -3.72 -15.99 1.02
CA ALA A 73 -5.13 -15.63 1.03
C ALA A 73 -5.33 -14.26 0.39
N VAL A 74 -6.37 -14.13 -0.44
CA VAL A 74 -6.89 -12.82 -0.87
C VAL A 74 -7.67 -12.24 0.31
N GLU A 75 -7.28 -11.05 0.78
CA GLU A 75 -7.94 -10.40 1.92
C GLU A 75 -8.74 -9.17 1.49
N TYR A 76 -8.23 -8.41 0.52
CA TYR A 76 -8.85 -7.17 0.07
C TYR A 76 -8.66 -6.96 -1.44
N GLU A 77 -9.38 -6.00 -1.98
CA GLU A 77 -9.13 -5.38 -3.28
C GLU A 77 -8.69 -3.94 -3.03
N LEU A 78 -7.57 -3.51 -3.62
CA LEU A 78 -7.02 -2.19 -3.40
C LEU A 78 -7.97 -1.13 -3.99
N LYS A 79 -8.36 -0.17 -3.18
CA LYS A 79 -9.23 0.93 -3.60
C LYS A 79 -8.44 1.94 -4.43
N LEU A 80 -8.88 2.14 -5.66
CA LEU A 80 -8.29 3.09 -6.60
C LEU A 80 -9.11 4.39 -6.66
N HIS A 81 -8.46 5.47 -7.07
CA HIS A 81 -9.09 6.76 -7.30
C HIS A 81 -8.65 7.25 -8.68
N ALA A 82 -9.56 7.87 -9.45
CA ALA A 82 -9.29 8.26 -10.83
C ALA A 82 -8.07 9.20 -10.96
N ASP A 83 -7.91 10.11 -10.01
CA ASP A 83 -6.76 11.04 -9.96
C ASP A 83 -5.49 10.44 -9.31
N HIS A 84 -5.53 9.17 -8.88
CA HIS A 84 -4.37 8.46 -8.33
C HIS A 84 -3.87 7.40 -9.29
N VAL A 85 -2.95 7.79 -10.18
CA VAL A 85 -2.32 6.83 -11.09
C VAL A 85 -1.10 6.20 -10.40
N ILE A 86 -1.30 5.01 -9.82
CA ILE A 86 -0.23 4.20 -9.21
C ILE A 86 0.58 3.52 -10.33
N ASP A 87 1.89 3.58 -10.23
CA ASP A 87 2.78 2.90 -11.18
C ASP A 87 2.93 1.41 -10.82
N GLN A 88 2.50 0.56 -11.75
CA GLN A 88 2.58 -0.91 -11.64
C GLN A 88 4.02 -1.42 -11.52
N ASP A 89 5.03 -0.67 -11.96
CA ASP A 89 6.43 -1.07 -11.78
C ASP A 89 6.86 -1.04 -10.31
N HIS A 90 6.32 -0.12 -9.51
CA HIS A 90 6.56 -0.09 -8.06
C HIS A 90 5.85 -1.26 -7.36
N ILE A 91 4.62 -1.57 -7.76
CA ILE A 91 3.86 -2.73 -7.27
C ILE A 91 4.63 -4.02 -7.58
N ARG A 92 5.07 -4.19 -8.83
CA ARG A 92 5.87 -5.34 -9.26
C ARG A 92 7.16 -5.47 -8.44
N TYR A 93 7.85 -4.36 -8.18
CA TYR A 93 9.08 -4.34 -7.38
C TYR A 93 8.82 -4.80 -5.94
N HIS A 94 7.82 -4.23 -5.26
CA HIS A 94 7.47 -4.61 -3.88
C HIS A 94 7.04 -6.08 -3.80
N ARG A 95 6.17 -6.53 -4.71
CA ARG A 95 5.73 -7.92 -4.81
C ARG A 95 6.88 -8.90 -4.99
N ALA A 96 7.92 -8.55 -5.74
CA ALA A 96 9.10 -9.41 -5.93
C ALA A 96 9.91 -9.66 -4.63
N LEU A 97 9.76 -8.79 -3.63
CA LEU A 97 10.31 -8.96 -2.28
C LEU A 97 9.41 -9.83 -1.37
N CYS A 98 8.20 -10.16 -1.83
CA CYS A 98 7.21 -10.99 -1.18
C CYS A 98 7.11 -12.37 -1.89
N GLY A 99 6.30 -13.29 -1.36
CA GLY A 99 5.96 -14.56 -2.04
C GLY A 99 7.00 -15.69 -1.95
N HIS A 100 8.06 -15.52 -1.18
CA HIS A 100 9.16 -16.51 -1.05
C HIS A 100 9.16 -17.28 0.28
N ARG A 101 7.99 -17.64 0.83
CA ARG A 101 7.90 -18.47 2.05
C ARG A 101 7.09 -19.73 1.82
#